data_AF-A0A7J8RDY5-F1
#
_entry.id   AF-A0A7J8RDY5-F1
#
_cell.length_a   1.000
_cell.length_b   1.000
_cell.length_c   1.000
_cell.angle_alpha   90.00
_cell.angle_beta   90.00
_cell.angle_gamma   90.00
#
_symmetry.space_group_name_H-M   'P 1'
#
loop_
_entity.id
_entity.type
_entity.pdbx_description
1 polymer ?
#
loop_
_entity_poly.entity_id
_entity_poly.type
_entity_poly.pdbx_seq_one_letter_code
_entity_poly.pdbx_strand_id
1 'polypeptide(L)'
;MKLTARESKREGRIVNLSSKGHRIVYGEGNPFDHINDESGYFPRFAYGQSKLANVLHANELSRRLKDEGVEITANSLHPLCATTVLLRAKDEDLAKRLWEFSLSLTNPK
;
A
#
# COMPACT_ATOMS: atom_id res chain seq x y z
N MET A 1 17.09 1.89 -7.61
CA MET A 1 17.25 2.60 -6.32
C MET A 1 18.49 2.18 -5.55
N LYS A 2 18.70 0.90 -5.21
CA LYS A 2 19.90 0.47 -4.45
C LYS A 2 21.23 0.84 -5.13
N LEU A 3 21.35 0.55 -6.43
CA LEU A 3 22.51 0.94 -7.25
C LEU A 3 22.73 2.46 -7.22
N THR A 4 21.68 3.22 -7.54
CA THR A 4 21.69 4.69 -7.56
C THR A 4 22.12 5.29 -6.22
N ALA A 5 21.60 4.79 -5.10
CA ALA A 5 21.99 5.26 -3.77
C ALA A 5 23.49 5.03 -3.50
N ARG A 6 24.02 3.85 -3.88
CA ARG A 6 25.45 3.51 -3.75
C ARG A 6 26.35 4.39 -4.60
N GLU A 7 26.01 4.57 -5.88
CA GLU A 7 26.80 5.34 -6.83
C GLU A 7 26.80 6.84 -6.50
N SER A 8 25.64 7.38 -6.15
CA SER A 8 25.49 8.81 -5.84
C SER A 8 25.93 9.18 -4.42
N LYS A 9 26.12 8.21 -3.52
CA LYS A 9 26.37 8.42 -2.08
C LYS A 9 25.33 9.34 -1.44
N ARG A 10 24.07 9.21 -1.86
CA ARG A 10 22.94 9.97 -1.34
C ARG A 10 21.89 9.00 -0.81
N GLU A 11 21.41 9.27 0.40
CA GLU A 11 20.33 8.52 1.01
C GLU A 11 19.06 8.56 0.13
N GLY A 12 18.57 7.40 -0.27
CA GLY A 12 17.28 7.26 -0.94
C GLY A 12 16.12 7.24 0.05
N ARG A 13 14.93 7.71 -0.36
CA ARG A 13 13.72 7.67 0.49
C ARG A 13 12.55 7.10 -0.28
N ILE A 14 11.88 6.14 0.33
CA ILE A 14 10.62 5.56 -0.14
C ILE A 14 9.54 5.99 0.83
N VAL A 15 8.49 6.64 0.32
CA VAL A 15 7.36 7.11 1.14
C VAL A 15 6.08 6.48 0.63
N ASN A 16 5.53 5.58 1.43
CA ASN A 16 4.24 4.96 1.16
C ASN A 16 3.10 5.84 1.69
N LEU A 17 2.16 6.19 0.82
CA LEU A 17 1.01 7.01 1.21
C LEU A 17 -0.10 6.16 1.85
N SER A 18 -0.29 6.31 3.15
CA SER A 18 -1.37 5.68 3.93
C SER A 18 -2.50 6.68 4.26
N SER A 19 -3.46 6.24 5.07
CA SER A 19 -4.64 6.99 5.51
C SER A 19 -5.01 6.61 6.93
N LYS A 20 -5.69 7.47 7.71
CA LYS A 20 -6.33 7.10 8.99
C LYS A 20 -7.27 5.89 8.84
N GLY A 21 -7.77 5.64 7.63
CA GLY A 21 -8.54 4.45 7.29
C GLY A 21 -7.83 3.11 7.57
N HIS A 22 -6.49 3.08 7.71
CA HIS A 22 -5.75 1.84 8.07
C HIS A 22 -6.19 1.20 9.38
N ARG A 23 -6.92 1.92 10.24
CA ARG A 23 -7.48 1.41 11.50
C ARG A 23 -8.84 0.73 11.35
N ILE A 24 -9.45 0.83 10.17
CA ILE A 24 -10.79 0.33 9.86
C ILE A 24 -10.61 -0.78 8.83
N VAL A 25 -10.31 -1.99 9.32
CA VAL A 25 -10.10 -3.20 8.51
C VAL A 25 -11.13 -4.27 8.87
N TYR A 26 -11.19 -5.35 8.09
CA TYR A 26 -11.96 -6.53 8.47
C TYR A 26 -11.47 -7.08 9.83
N GLY A 27 -12.38 -7.64 10.63
CA GLY A 27 -12.06 -8.09 11.99
C GLY A 27 -10.98 -9.16 12.07
N GLU A 28 -10.81 -9.96 11.01
CA GLU A 28 -9.81 -11.02 10.91
C GLU A 28 -8.41 -10.50 10.53
N GLY A 29 -8.24 -9.19 10.31
CA GLY A 29 -6.98 -8.60 9.88
C GLY A 29 -6.86 -8.56 8.35
N ASN A 30 -5.67 -8.88 7.83
CA ASN A 30 -5.36 -8.85 6.40
C ASN A 30 -5.34 -10.29 5.83
N PRO A 31 -6.47 -10.83 5.33
CA PRO A 31 -6.51 -12.17 4.74
C PRO A 31 -5.77 -12.14 3.41
N PHE A 32 -4.50 -12.58 3.42
CA PHE A 32 -3.68 -12.63 2.21
C PHE A 32 -4.20 -13.66 1.21
N ASP A 33 -4.80 -14.75 1.70
CA ASP A 33 -5.33 -15.83 0.87
C ASP A 33 -6.58 -15.43 0.07
N HIS A 34 -7.28 -14.37 0.52
CA HIS A 34 -8.57 -13.94 -0.03
C HIS A 34 -8.62 -12.42 -0.27
N ILE A 35 -7.47 -11.80 -0.58
CA ILE A 35 -7.34 -10.34 -0.66
C ILE A 35 -8.24 -9.67 -1.73
N ASN A 36 -8.67 -10.44 -2.74
CA ASN A 36 -9.56 -10.01 -3.83
C ASN A 36 -10.87 -10.82 -3.87
N ASP A 37 -11.34 -11.34 -2.73
CA ASP A 37 -12.64 -12.01 -2.66
C ASP A 37 -13.79 -11.00 -2.83
N GLU A 38 -14.52 -11.14 -3.94
CA GLU A 38 -15.68 -10.29 -4.25
C GLU A 38 -16.84 -10.50 -3.27
N SER A 39 -17.00 -11.72 -2.72
CA SER A 39 -18.13 -12.06 -1.85
C SER A 39 -18.06 -11.37 -0.48
N GLY A 40 -16.84 -11.08 -0.02
CA GLY A 40 -16.57 -10.33 1.21
C GLY A 40 -16.31 -8.83 1.00
N TYR A 41 -16.45 -8.30 -0.22
CA TYR A 41 -16.03 -6.94 -0.53
C TYR A 41 -16.91 -5.87 0.12
N PHE A 42 -16.29 -5.05 0.97
CA PHE A 42 -16.90 -3.84 1.51
C PHE A 42 -15.97 -2.63 1.29
N PRO A 43 -16.37 -1.62 0.49
CA PRO A 43 -15.46 -0.57 0.01
C PRO A 43 -14.64 0.12 1.11
N ARG A 44 -15.26 0.39 2.26
CA ARG A 44 -14.61 1.04 3.40
C ARG A 44 -13.51 0.17 4.02
N PHE A 45 -13.79 -1.12 4.20
CA PHE A 45 -12.85 -2.07 4.81
C PHE A 45 -11.75 -2.45 3.83
N ALA A 46 -12.07 -2.70 2.56
CA ALA A 46 -11.08 -2.94 1.51
C ALA A 46 -10.12 -1.76 1.35
N TYR A 47 -10.64 -0.52 1.37
CA TYR A 47 -9.79 0.67 1.37
C TYR A 47 -8.90 0.72 2.63
N GLY A 48 -9.46 0.54 3.82
CA GLY A 48 -8.68 0.53 5.06
C GLY A 48 -7.58 -0.53 5.05
N GLN A 49 -7.89 -1.72 4.53
CA GLN A 49 -6.95 -2.82 4.36
C GLN A 49 -5.81 -2.45 3.42
N SER A 50 -6.09 -1.83 2.26
CA SER A 50 -5.03 -1.32 1.37
C SER A 50 -4.09 -0.31 2.05
N LYS A 51 -4.64 0.50 2.96
CA LYS A 51 -3.87 1.53 3.69
C LYS A 51 -3.08 0.93 4.85
N LEU A 52 -3.56 -0.15 5.46
CA LEU A 52 -2.79 -0.96 6.39
C LEU A 52 -1.65 -1.67 5.67
N ALA A 53 -1.89 -2.26 4.49
CA ALA A 53 -0.87 -2.90 3.67
C ALA A 53 0.29 -1.94 3.35
N ASN A 54 -0.01 -0.66 3.05
CA ASN A 54 1.03 0.36 2.85
C ASN A 54 1.93 0.58 4.07
N VAL A 55 1.38 0.50 5.29
CA VAL A 55 2.14 0.61 6.55
C VAL A 55 3.00 -0.63 6.77
N LEU A 56 2.41 -1.81 6.65
CA LEU A 56 3.11 -3.09 6.81
C LEU A 56 4.25 -3.24 5.80
N HIS A 57 4.00 -2.86 4.54
CA HIS A 57 5.00 -2.86 3.48
C HIS A 57 6.16 -1.92 3.79
N ALA A 58 5.90 -0.69 4.26
CA ALA A 58 6.96 0.25 4.62
C ALA A 58 7.84 -0.30 5.77
N ASN A 59 7.22 -0.92 6.78
CA ASN A 59 7.93 -1.52 7.91
C ASN A 59 8.83 -2.67 7.47
N GLU A 60 8.29 -3.62 6.70
CA GLU A 60 9.04 -4.79 6.23
C GLU A 60 10.13 -4.39 5.22
N LEU A 61 9.85 -3.43 4.33
CA LEU A 61 10.83 -2.90 3.40
C LEU A 61 11.97 -2.21 4.14
N SER A 62 11.66 -1.40 5.15
CA SER A 62 12.67 -0.75 6.01
C SER A 62 13.57 -1.77 6.69
N ARG A 63 12.98 -2.83 7.26
CA ARG A 63 13.73 -3.94 7.87
C ARG A 63 14.69 -4.59 6.87
N ARG A 64 14.20 -4.99 5.68
CA ARG A 64 15.03 -5.62 4.64
C ARG A 64 16.16 -4.72 4.15
N LEU A 65 15.88 -3.44 3.91
CA LEU A 65 16.89 -2.48 3.46
C LEU A 65 17.99 -2.27 4.50
N LYS A 66 17.61 -2.25 5.78
CA LYS A 66 18.55 -2.19 6.90
C LYS A 66 19.42 -3.46 6.97
N ASP A 67 18.82 -4.64 6.87
CA ASP A 67 19.54 -5.92 6.90
C ASP A 67 20.53 -6.05 5.72
N GLU A 68 20.23 -5.43 4.59
CA GLU A 68 21.12 -5.35 3.43
C GLU A 68 22.19 -4.24 3.50
N GLY A 69 22.17 -3.41 4.56
CA GLY A 69 23.11 -2.29 4.72
C GLY A 69 22.99 -1.21 3.64
N VAL A 70 21.80 -1.01 3.08
CA VAL A 70 21.57 -0.01 2.02
C VAL A 70 21.13 1.31 2.64
N GLU A 71 21.72 2.43 2.19
CA GLU A 71 21.32 3.80 2.59
C GLU A 71 19.99 4.24 1.92
N ILE A 72 18.92 3.52 2.22
CA ILE A 72 17.55 3.87 1.81
C ILE A 72 16.63 3.72 3.02
N THR A 73 15.85 4.76 3.31
CA THR A 73 14.77 4.68 4.29
C THR A 73 13.43 4.41 3.62
N ALA A 74 12.59 3.60 4.26
CA ALA A 74 11.20 3.36 3.85
C ALA A 74 10.27 3.73 5.01
N ASN A 75 9.33 4.63 4.74
CA ASN A 75 8.39 5.12 5.73
C ASN A 75 6.97 5.16 5.16
N SER A 76 5.96 5.05 6.02
CA SER A 76 4.57 5.30 5.66
C SER A 76 4.09 6.63 6.24
N LEU A 77 3.36 7.42 5.45
CA LEU A 77 2.81 8.71 5.86
C LEU A 77 1.29 8.73 5.67
N HIS A 78 0.56 9.21 6.67
CA HIS A 78 -0.83 9.66 6.50
C HIS A 78 -0.84 11.19 6.49
N PRO A 79 -1.23 11.85 5.39
CA PRO A 79 -1.47 13.29 5.40
C PRO A 79 -2.79 13.54 6.13
N LEU A 80 -2.76 14.28 7.24
CA LEU A 80 -3.96 14.69 7.96
C LEU A 80 -5.00 15.29 7.02
N CYS A 81 -6.28 15.02 7.31
CA CYS A 81 -7.52 15.40 6.63
C CYS A 81 -7.40 16.48 5.52
N ALA A 82 -6.82 16.13 4.38
CA ALA A 82 -7.24 16.72 3.13
C ALA A 82 -8.58 16.06 2.81
N THR A 83 -9.61 16.85 2.49
CA THR A 83 -10.80 16.36 1.78
C THR A 83 -10.29 15.71 0.50
N THR A 84 -9.99 14.40 0.55
CA THR A 84 -9.29 13.74 -0.54
C THR A 84 -10.21 13.74 -1.74
N VAL A 85 -9.73 14.24 -2.88
CA VAL A 85 -10.43 14.20 -4.17
C VAL A 85 -10.93 12.78 -4.50
N LEU A 86 -10.25 11.75 -3.98
CA LEU A 86 -10.66 10.34 -3.98
C LEU A 86 -12.09 10.08 -3.48
N LEU A 87 -12.59 10.80 -2.46
CA LEU A 87 -13.97 10.64 -1.98
C LEU A 87 -15.01 11.28 -2.93
N ARG A 88 -14.55 12.10 -3.88
CA ARG A 88 -15.40 12.80 -4.86
C ARG A 88 -15.26 12.21 -6.26
N ALA A 89 -14.25 11.39 -6.51
CA ALA A 89 -14.01 10.74 -7.78
C ALA A 89 -15.08 9.65 -8.02
N LYS A 90 -15.72 9.70 -9.19
CA LYS A 90 -16.73 8.74 -9.65
C LYS A 90 -16.35 8.23 -11.05
N ASP A 91 -15.14 7.70 -11.17
CA ASP A 91 -14.63 7.13 -12.43
C ASP A 91 -14.69 5.60 -12.33
N GLU A 92 -15.77 5.04 -12.90
CA GLU A 92 -16.03 3.59 -12.87
C GLU A 92 -15.05 2.80 -13.75
N ASP A 93 -14.58 3.37 -14.86
CA ASP A 93 -13.60 2.72 -15.74
C ASP A 93 -12.25 2.58 -15.04
N LEU A 94 -11.78 3.66 -14.41
CA LEU A 94 -10.55 3.61 -13.62
C LEU A 94 -10.67 2.60 -12.47
N ALA A 95 -11.80 2.54 -11.78
CA ALA A 95 -12.03 1.57 -10.73
C ALA A 95 -11.93 0.12 -11.24
N LYS A 96 -12.55 -0.17 -12.39
CA LYS A 96 -12.47 -1.48 -13.04
C LYS A 96 -11.05 -1.86 -13.44
N ARG A 97 -10.29 -0.93 -14.02
CA ARG A 97 -8.89 -1.16 -14.42
C ARG A 97 -7.98 -1.45 -13.22
N LEU A 98 -8.18 -0.74 -12.11
CA LEU A 98 -7.43 -0.99 -10.88
C LEU A 98 -7.77 -2.36 -10.26
N TRP A 99 -9.03 -2.79 -10.38
CA TRP A 99 -9.47 -4.12 -9.96
C TRP A 99 -8.80 -5.23 -10.79
N GLU A 100 -8.87 -5.15 -12.12
CA GLU A 100 -8.22 -6.12 -13.02
C GLU A 100 -6.71 -6.19 -12.77
N PHE A 101 -6.07 -5.04 -12.55
CA PHE A 101 -4.66 -5.00 -12.16
C PHE A 101 -4.40 -5.71 -10.83
N SER A 102 -5.23 -5.51 -9.81
CA SER A 102 -5.12 -6.20 -8.52
C SER A 102 -5.18 -7.73 -8.69
N LEU A 103 -6.15 -8.23 -9.47
CA LEU A 103 -6.29 -9.67 -9.76
C LEU A 103 -5.04 -10.24 -10.43
N SER A 104 -4.41 -9.47 -11.33
CA SER A 104 -3.17 -9.90 -12.01
C SER A 104 -1.98 -10.08 -11.06
N LEU A 105 -2.01 -9.45 -9.88
CA LEU A 105 -0.94 -9.53 -8.88
C LEU A 105 -1.13 -10.65 -7.86
N THR A 106 -2.37 -11.10 -7.64
CA THR A 106 -2.72 -11.98 -6.53
C THR A 106 -3.14 -13.38 -6.96
N ASN A 107 -3.53 -13.58 -8.22
CA ASN A 107 -3.80 -14.92 -8.72
C ASN A 107 -2.47 -15.63 -9.03
N PRO A 108 -2.18 -16.78 -8.40
CA PRO A 108 -1.06 -17.61 -8.82
C PRO A 108 -1.33 -18.13 -10.24
N LYS A 109 -0.29 -18.17 -11.08
CA LYS A 109 -0.31 -18.97 -12.31
C LYS A 109 -0.28 -20.46 -11.98
#